data_AF-A0A1V6BDI6-F1
#
_entry.id   AF-A0A1V6BDI6-F1
#
_cell.length_a   1.000
_cell.length_b   1.000
_cell.length_c   1.000
_cell.angle_alpha   90.00
_cell.angle_beta   90.00
_cell.angle_gamma   90.00
#
_symmetry.space_group_name_H-M   'P 1'
#
loop_
_entity.id
_entity.type
_entity.pdbx_description
1 polymer ?
#
loop_
_entity_poly.entity_id
_entity_poly.type
_entity_poly.pdbx_seq_one_letter_code
_entity_poly.pdbx_strand_id
1 'polypeptide(L)'
;MKLSFNLKLAEDYQSNSQIARILTENWVLNNSYCPSCGDLPLNEFENNRPVADFYCKKCSEEFELKSKGGKLTNTITDGAYSTMIERINSENNPNFFFLTYSKNWSVTDFLIIPKQFFTEEIIIKRQPLAPTARSGMDRV
;
A
#
# COMPACT_ATOMS: atom_id res chain seq x y z
N MET A 1 -13.67 3.16 -14.05
CA MET A 1 -13.28 3.20 -12.62
C MET A 1 -14.12 4.26 -11.92
N LYS A 2 -14.71 3.96 -10.76
CA LYS A 2 -15.34 4.98 -9.90
C LYS A 2 -14.24 5.59 -9.04
N LEU A 3 -14.20 6.91 -8.86
CA LEU A 3 -13.14 7.55 -8.07
C LEU A 3 -13.47 7.67 -6.58
N SER A 4 -14.75 7.58 -6.20
CA SER A 4 -15.19 7.67 -4.80
C SER A 4 -15.03 6.36 -4.04
N PHE A 5 -14.65 6.42 -2.77
CA PHE A 5 -14.63 5.27 -1.86
C PHE A 5 -16.02 4.89 -1.37
N ASN A 6 -16.17 3.63 -0.94
CA ASN A 6 -17.37 3.14 -0.27
C ASN A 6 -17.27 3.36 1.24
N LEU A 7 -17.70 4.54 1.70
CA LEU A 7 -17.59 4.95 3.11
C LEU A 7 -18.28 4.01 4.10
N LYS A 8 -19.29 3.25 3.66
CA LYS A 8 -20.01 2.30 4.51
C LYS A 8 -19.11 1.23 5.12
N LEU A 9 -18.00 0.91 4.47
CA LEU A 9 -17.06 -0.12 4.93
C LEU A 9 -16.27 0.28 6.17
N ALA A 10 -16.23 1.58 6.49
CA ALA A 10 -15.41 2.11 7.57
C ALA A 10 -16.24 2.76 8.70
N GLU A 11 -17.57 2.58 8.71
CA GLU A 11 -18.49 3.22 9.68
C GLU A 11 -18.13 2.89 11.13
N ASP A 12 -17.66 1.65 11.40
CA ASP A 12 -17.32 1.18 12.74
C ASP A 12 -15.88 1.50 13.18
N TYR A 13 -15.09 2.16 12.32
CA TYR A 13 -13.67 2.44 12.57
C TYR A 13 -13.47 3.89 13.04
N GLN A 14 -12.70 4.06 14.11
CA GLN A 14 -12.37 5.39 14.66
C GLN A 14 -11.00 5.90 14.22
N SER A 15 -10.06 4.98 13.91
CA SER A 15 -8.72 5.38 13.50
C SER A 15 -8.69 5.76 12.03
N ASN A 16 -8.28 6.99 11.73
CA ASN A 16 -8.09 7.46 10.35
C ASN A 16 -7.17 6.55 9.53
N SER A 17 -6.16 5.94 10.15
CA SER A 17 -5.27 5.00 9.45
C SER A 17 -5.98 3.70 9.06
N GLN A 18 -6.85 3.18 9.93
CA GLN A 18 -7.64 1.98 9.64
C GLN A 18 -8.75 2.26 8.64
N ILE A 19 -9.42 3.41 8.77
CA ILE A 19 -10.40 3.89 7.79
C ILE A 19 -9.75 3.99 6.41
N ALA A 20 -8.60 4.67 6.31
CA ALA A 20 -7.89 4.81 5.05
C ALA A 20 -7.48 3.46 4.46
N ARG A 21 -6.95 2.55 5.27
CA ARG A 21 -6.59 1.18 4.86
C ARG A 21 -7.77 0.48 4.19
N ILE A 22 -8.88 0.33 4.90
CA ILE A 22 -10.07 -0.40 4.43
C ILE A 22 -10.62 0.21 3.14
N LEU A 23 -10.75 1.53 3.11
CA LEU A 23 -11.33 2.21 1.96
C LEU A 23 -10.42 2.13 0.73
N THR A 24 -9.10 2.24 0.91
CA THR A 24 -8.15 2.23 -0.21
C THR A 24 -7.92 0.84 -0.75
N GLU A 25 -7.78 -0.17 0.12
CA GLU A 25 -7.67 -1.58 -0.30
C GLU A 25 -8.94 -2.02 -1.05
N ASN A 26 -10.12 -1.73 -0.50
CA ASN A 26 -11.39 -2.03 -1.17
C ASN A 26 -11.50 -1.34 -2.54
N TRP A 27 -11.06 -0.08 -2.63
CA TRP A 27 -11.10 0.65 -3.89
C TRP A 27 -10.23 -0.03 -4.95
N VAL A 28 -9.01 -0.45 -4.59
CA VAL A 28 -8.09 -1.16 -5.50
C VAL A 28 -8.73 -2.45 -6.00
N LEU A 29 -9.31 -3.27 -5.12
CA LEU A 29 -9.96 -4.54 -5.52
C LEU A 29 -11.11 -4.35 -6.51
N ASN A 30 -11.88 -3.29 -6.35
CA ASN A 30 -13.09 -3.07 -7.13
C ASN A 30 -12.89 -2.21 -8.39
N ASN A 31 -11.77 -1.49 -8.49
CA ASN A 31 -11.56 -0.51 -9.55
C ASN A 31 -10.25 -0.65 -10.31
N SER A 32 -9.23 -1.32 -9.77
CA SER A 32 -7.95 -1.50 -10.43
C SER A 32 -7.91 -2.78 -11.27
N TYR A 33 -6.86 -2.92 -12.08
CA TYR A 33 -6.51 -4.10 -12.86
C TYR A 33 -5.02 -4.39 -12.68
N CYS A 34 -4.56 -5.58 -13.11
CA CYS A 34 -3.13 -5.88 -13.14
C CYS A 34 -2.42 -5.02 -14.22
N PRO A 35 -1.54 -4.07 -13.85
CA PRO A 35 -0.87 -3.21 -14.83
C PRO A 35 0.06 -3.98 -15.77
N SER A 36 0.51 -5.18 -15.39
CA SER A 36 1.44 -5.98 -16.18
C SER A 36 0.75 -6.79 -17.30
N CYS A 37 -0.48 -7.26 -17.09
CA CYS A 37 -1.15 -8.16 -18.07
C CYS A 37 -2.63 -7.84 -18.34
N GLY A 38 -3.18 -6.80 -17.71
CA GLY A 38 -4.56 -6.32 -17.91
C GLY A 38 -5.64 -7.15 -17.21
N ASP A 39 -5.27 -8.14 -16.39
CA ASP A 39 -6.25 -9.02 -15.73
C ASP A 39 -7.09 -8.30 -14.67
N LEU A 40 -8.33 -8.77 -14.50
CA LEU A 40 -9.36 -8.15 -13.66
C LEU A 40 -10.20 -9.23 -12.94
N PRO A 41 -10.47 -9.08 -11.62
CA PRO A 41 -9.85 -8.14 -10.68
C PRO A 41 -8.47 -8.64 -10.19
N LEU A 42 -7.74 -7.76 -9.51
CA LEU A 42 -6.68 -8.22 -8.61
C LEU A 42 -7.28 -9.02 -7.44
N ASN A 43 -6.46 -9.82 -6.78
CA ASN A 43 -6.86 -10.62 -5.62
C ASN A 43 -6.11 -10.10 -4.40
N GLU A 44 -6.76 -10.05 -3.24
CA GLU A 44 -6.10 -9.69 -1.98
C GLU A 44 -5.41 -10.91 -1.36
N PHE A 45 -4.29 -10.66 -0.69
CA PHE A 45 -3.72 -11.61 0.26
C PHE A 45 -4.48 -11.56 1.60
N GLU A 46 -4.24 -12.57 2.43
CA GLU A 46 -4.74 -12.54 3.81
C GLU A 46 -4.12 -11.36 4.58
N ASN A 47 -4.91 -10.76 5.49
CA ASN A 47 -4.42 -9.70 6.36
C ASN A 47 -3.14 -10.12 7.09
N ASN A 48 -2.26 -9.17 7.35
CA ASN A 48 -0.96 -9.36 8.02
C ASN A 48 0.06 -10.20 7.24
N ARG A 49 -0.18 -10.52 5.96
CA ARG A 49 0.89 -11.06 5.12
C ARG A 49 1.97 -9.99 4.98
N PRO A 50 3.24 -10.29 5.34
CA PRO A 50 4.26 -9.26 5.36
C PRO A 50 4.50 -8.66 3.97
N VAL A 51 4.36 -9.42 2.90
CA VAL A 51 5.01 -9.13 1.61
C VAL A 51 4.23 -8.21 0.68
N ALA A 52 2.93 -8.39 0.53
CA ALA A 52 2.13 -7.70 -0.48
C ALA A 52 0.65 -7.71 -0.10
N ASP A 53 -0.09 -6.73 -0.62
CA ASP A 53 -1.54 -6.61 -0.39
C ASP A 53 -2.34 -7.30 -1.50
N PHE A 54 -1.83 -7.28 -2.73
CA PHE A 54 -2.53 -7.83 -3.90
C PHE A 54 -1.65 -8.72 -4.77
N TYR A 55 -2.29 -9.60 -5.53
CA TYR A 55 -1.65 -10.39 -6.58
C TYR A 55 -2.55 -10.59 -7.80
N CYS A 56 -1.90 -10.82 -8.94
CA CYS A 56 -2.56 -11.19 -10.18
C CYS A 56 -2.52 -12.72 -10.38
N LYS A 57 -3.68 -13.36 -10.55
CA LYS A 57 -3.76 -14.81 -10.81
C LYS A 57 -3.23 -15.21 -12.19
N LYS A 58 -3.22 -14.29 -13.16
CA LYS A 58 -2.81 -14.57 -14.54
C LYS A 58 -1.30 -14.51 -14.76
N CYS A 59 -0.62 -13.53 -14.17
CA CYS A 59 0.82 -13.31 -14.38
C CYS A 59 1.65 -13.36 -13.10
N SER A 60 1.04 -13.68 -11.97
CA SER A 60 1.71 -13.85 -10.66
C SER A 60 2.45 -12.62 -10.13
N GLU A 61 2.22 -11.43 -10.69
CA GLU A 61 2.79 -10.21 -10.15
C GLU A 61 2.09 -9.84 -8.84
N GLU A 62 2.89 -9.42 -7.86
CA GLU A 62 2.46 -8.97 -6.55
C GLU A 62 2.55 -7.44 -6.43
N PHE A 63 1.67 -6.87 -5.61
CA PHE A 63 1.55 -5.43 -5.42
C PHE A 63 1.35 -5.06 -3.96
N GLU A 64 2.11 -4.07 -3.50
CA GLU A 64 1.97 -3.44 -2.19
C GLU A 64 1.36 -2.03 -2.37
N LEU A 65 0.36 -1.69 -1.57
CA LEU A 65 -0.36 -0.43 -1.62
C LEU A 65 0.16 0.53 -0.54
N LYS A 66 0.61 1.70 -0.99
CA LYS A 66 0.88 2.85 -0.14
C LYS A 66 -0.15 3.92 -0.45
N SER A 67 -0.92 4.32 0.56
CA SER A 67 -1.95 5.34 0.40
C SER A 67 -1.69 6.58 1.25
N LYS A 68 -2.12 7.75 0.76
CA LYS A 68 -1.91 9.03 1.44
C LYS A 68 -3.04 10.02 1.16
N GLY A 69 -3.56 10.63 2.22
CA GLY A 69 -4.46 11.78 2.09
C GLY A 69 -3.70 13.02 1.60
N GLY A 70 -4.25 13.71 0.60
CA GLY A 70 -3.67 14.92 0.03
C GLY A 70 -2.79 14.65 -1.20
N LYS A 71 -1.66 15.36 -1.30
CA LYS A 71 -0.77 15.28 -2.48
C LYS A 71 0.32 14.21 -2.30
N LEU A 72 0.73 13.62 -3.41
CA LEU A 72 1.93 12.79 -3.48
C LEU A 72 3.17 13.62 -3.13
N THR A 73 4.13 12.98 -2.46
CA THR A 73 5.41 13.57 -2.08
C THR A 73 6.56 12.70 -2.60
N ASN A 74 7.75 13.27 -2.74
CA ASN A 74 8.95 12.53 -3.18
C ASN A 74 9.48 11.53 -2.12
N THR A 75 8.83 11.47 -0.96
CA THR A 75 9.15 10.53 0.11
C THR A 75 7.86 9.85 0.57
N ILE A 76 7.92 8.54 0.70
CA ILE A 76 6.84 7.71 1.22
C ILE A 76 7.29 7.14 2.57
N THR A 77 6.36 7.13 3.54
CA THR A 77 6.60 6.46 4.82
C THR A 77 6.36 4.97 4.65
N ASP A 78 7.29 4.17 5.14
CA ASP A 78 7.22 2.72 5.13
C ASP A 78 7.47 2.13 6.52
N GLY A 79 7.41 0.81 6.62
CA GLY A 79 7.63 0.03 7.84
C GLY A 79 9.09 0.01 8.30
N ALA A 80 9.50 -1.10 8.92
CA ALA A 80 10.83 -1.24 9.49
C ALA A 80 11.91 -1.26 8.40
N TYR A 81 12.99 -0.49 8.62
CA TYR A 81 14.11 -0.37 7.67
C TYR A 81 14.73 -1.73 7.32
N SER A 82 15.01 -2.58 8.30
CA SER A 82 15.61 -3.90 8.05
C SER A 82 14.71 -4.78 7.19
N THR A 83 13.41 -4.81 7.47
CA THR A 83 12.43 -5.57 6.71
C THR A 83 12.33 -5.08 5.26
N MET A 84 12.44 -3.76 5.02
CA MET A 84 12.42 -3.21 3.66
C MET A 84 13.69 -3.57 2.88
N ILE A 85 14.86 -3.52 3.52
CA ILE A 85 16.13 -3.96 2.91
C ILE A 85 16.09 -5.46 2.57
N GLU A 86 15.61 -6.30 3.48
CA GLU A 86 15.42 -7.73 3.22
C GLU A 86 14.46 -7.97 2.05
N ARG A 87 13.39 -7.19 1.97
CA ARG A 87 12.37 -7.30 0.90
C ARG A 87 12.89 -6.91 -0.47
N ILE A 88 13.61 -5.80 -0.58
CA ILE A 88 14.15 -5.34 -1.87
C ILE A 88 15.13 -6.36 -2.47
N ASN A 89 15.83 -7.09 -1.60
CA ASN A 89 16.76 -8.14 -1.98
C ASN A 89 16.11 -9.52 -2.18
N SER A 90 14.80 -9.67 -1.93
CA SER A 90 14.11 -10.96 -2.12
C SER A 90 13.66 -11.16 -3.57
N GLU A 91 13.60 -12.42 -4.00
CA GLU A 91 13.13 -12.77 -5.35
C GLU A 91 11.66 -12.36 -5.59
N ASN A 92 10.89 -12.21 -4.52
CA ASN A 92 9.46 -11.88 -4.52
C ASN A 92 9.16 -10.42 -4.09
N ASN A 93 10.05 -9.47 -4.39
CA ASN A 93 9.80 -8.04 -4.14
C ASN A 93 8.56 -7.56 -4.95
N PRO A 94 7.52 -6.97 -4.30
CA PRO A 94 6.32 -6.53 -4.99
C PRO A 94 6.54 -5.23 -5.79
N ASN A 95 5.65 -4.96 -6.74
CA ASN A 95 5.52 -3.61 -7.29
C ASN A 95 4.73 -2.73 -6.30
N PHE A 96 4.87 -1.41 -6.37
CA PHE A 96 4.20 -0.51 -5.44
C PHE A 96 3.08 0.28 -6.11
N PHE A 97 1.85 0.13 -5.62
CA PHE A 97 0.78 1.06 -5.90
C PHE A 97 0.86 2.26 -4.98
N PHE A 98 0.74 3.45 -5.55
CA PHE A 98 0.57 4.69 -4.81
C PHE A 98 -0.80 5.28 -5.10
N LEU A 99 -1.57 5.45 -4.03
CA LEU A 99 -2.90 6.01 -4.09
C LEU A 99 -2.95 7.29 -3.26
N THR A 100 -3.30 8.41 -3.89
CA THR A 100 -3.64 9.63 -3.16
C THR A 100 -5.16 9.84 -3.15
N TYR A 101 -5.66 10.43 -2.07
CA TYR A 101 -7.09 10.72 -1.96
C TYR A 101 -7.35 12.09 -1.34
N SER A 102 -8.45 12.69 -1.78
CA SER A 102 -8.94 13.97 -1.27
C SER A 102 -9.62 13.84 0.10
N LYS A 103 -9.87 14.97 0.77
CA LYS A 103 -10.65 15.02 2.02
C LYS A 103 -12.06 14.46 1.90
N ASN A 104 -12.60 14.39 0.68
CA ASN A 104 -13.92 13.84 0.39
C ASN A 104 -13.87 12.33 0.07
N TRP A 105 -12.77 11.65 0.41
CA TRP A 105 -12.59 10.21 0.20
C TRP A 105 -12.81 9.79 -1.27
N SER A 106 -12.22 10.58 -2.17
CA SER A 106 -12.14 10.27 -3.59
C SER A 106 -10.69 10.20 -4.00
N VAL A 107 -10.34 9.18 -4.79
CA VAL A 107 -9.03 9.02 -5.42
C VAL A 107 -8.71 10.26 -6.24
N THR A 108 -7.51 10.78 -6.05
CA THR A 108 -6.95 11.91 -6.81
C THR A 108 -5.86 11.44 -7.76
N ASP A 109 -4.99 10.53 -7.32
CA ASP A 109 -3.97 9.89 -8.16
C ASP A 109 -3.90 8.40 -7.83
N PHE A 110 -3.66 7.58 -8.84
CA PHE A 110 -3.35 6.16 -8.68
C PHE A 110 -2.28 5.76 -9.70
N LEU A 111 -1.12 5.35 -9.22
CA LEU A 111 0.03 5.00 -10.06
C LEU A 111 0.74 3.76 -9.55
N ILE A 112 1.54 3.17 -10.44
CA ILE A 112 2.38 2.01 -10.16
C ILE A 112 3.85 2.40 -10.30
N ILE A 113 4.67 1.99 -9.35
CA ILE A 113 6.13 2.00 -9.47
C ILE A 113 6.59 0.54 -9.56
N PRO A 114 7.16 0.12 -10.71
CA PRO A 114 7.71 -1.22 -10.86
C PRO A 114 8.81 -1.52 -9.84
N LYS A 115 8.84 -2.77 -9.35
CA LYS A 115 9.73 -3.24 -8.27
C LYS A 115 11.21 -2.91 -8.47
N GLN A 116 11.71 -2.95 -9.71
CA GLN A 116 13.12 -2.67 -10.02
C GLN A 116 13.58 -1.22 -9.74
N PHE A 117 12.65 -0.29 -9.51
CA PHE A 117 12.99 1.08 -9.12
C PHE A 117 13.22 1.24 -7.62
N PHE A 118 12.89 0.22 -6.81
CA PHE A 118 13.21 0.20 -5.39
C PHE A 118 14.55 -0.46 -5.18
N THR A 119 15.59 0.35 -5.03
CA THR A 119 16.96 -0.06 -4.73
C THR A 119 17.33 0.37 -3.31
N GLU A 120 18.35 -0.25 -2.71
CA GLU A 120 18.82 0.12 -1.37
C GLU A 120 19.18 1.62 -1.27
N GLU A 121 19.71 2.20 -2.35
CA GLU A 121 20.13 3.60 -2.43
C GLU A 121 18.99 4.61 -2.20
N ILE A 122 17.74 4.22 -2.50
CA ILE A 122 16.59 5.11 -2.30
C ILE A 122 15.92 4.94 -0.92
N ILE A 123 16.38 3.98 -0.10
CA ILE A 123 15.80 3.69 1.21
C ILE A 123 16.45 4.54 2.29
N ILE A 124 15.66 5.42 2.90
CA ILE A 124 16.12 6.39 3.88
C ILE A 124 15.88 5.84 5.29
N LYS A 125 16.96 5.55 6.03
CA LYS A 125 16.86 5.13 7.44
C LYS A 125 16.41 6.29 8.33
N ARG A 126 15.28 6.10 9.03
CA ARG A 126 14.75 7.07 10.01
C ARG A 126 15.47 6.95 11.35
N GLN A 127 15.48 8.05 12.11
CA GLN A 127 15.93 8.01 13.50
C GLN A 127 15.04 7.05 14.32
N PRO A 128 15.63 6.31 15.28
CA PRO A 128 14.87 5.44 16.15
C PRO A 128 13.76 6.20 16.87
N LEU A 129 12.65 5.50 17.14
CA LEU A 129 11.60 6.04 17.99
C LEU A 129 12.15 6.34 19.38
N ALA A 130 11.69 7.44 19.99
CA ALA A 130 12.02 7.73 21.37
C ALA A 130 11.52 6.60 22.29
N PRO A 131 12.17 6.31 23.44
CA PRO A 131 11.76 5.23 24.35
C PRO A 131 10.30 5.33 24.84
N THR A 132 9.72 6.54 24.79
CA THR A 132 8.34 6.84 25.20
C THR A 132 7.31 6.68 24.08
N ALA A 133 7.76 6.49 22.83
CA ALA A 133 6.87 6.35 21.69
C ALA A 133 6.28 4.94 21.66
N ARG A 134 4.95 4.85 21.52
CA ARG A 134 4.29 3.59 21.21
C ARG A 134 4.55 3.28 19.74
N SER A 135 5.39 2.29 19.46
CA SER A 135 5.38 1.63 18.15
C SER A 135 3.98 1.05 17.95
N GLY A 136 3.34 1.31 16.82
CA GLY A 136 2.23 0.46 16.40
C GLY A 136 2.79 -0.95 16.33
N MET A 137 2.43 -1.82 17.27
CA MET A 137 2.70 -3.23 17.15
C MET A 137 2.10 -3.66 15.82
N ASP A 138 2.95 -4.10 14.90
CA ASP A 138 2.59 -5.12 13.94
C ASP A 138 2.06 -6.29 14.78
N ARG A 139 0.74 -6.34 14.90
CA ARG A 139 0.05 -7.40 15.61
C ARG A 139 -0.03 -8.56 14.63
N VAL A 140 0.64 -9.65 15.01
CA VAL A 140 0.47 -11.05 14.58
C VAL A 140 -0.79 -11.27 13.74
#